data_AF-A0A821GGC2-F1
#
_entry.id   AF-A0A821GGC2-F1
#
_cell.length_a   1.000
_cell.length_b   1.000
_cell.length_c   1.000
_cell.angle_alpha   90.00
_cell.angle_beta   90.00
_cell.angle_gamma   90.00
#
_symmetry.space_group_name_H-M   'P 1'
#
loop_
_entity.id
_entity.type
_entity.pdbx_description
1 polymer ?
#
loop_
_entity_poly.entity_id
_entity_poly.type
_entity_poly.pdbx_seq_one_letter_code
_entity_poly.pdbx_strand_id
1 'polypeptide(L)'
;MVSKKHKRYIPYHLMGDNRTMRLGDKPCPNSFQCRNRHLEHILIFHSKAFKPQERYCDVQQESSGKNLYIGFHRTTPEAAVTIAHSDFAISTKYESTMLGHGVYFARSMEETEGKANADGAYICAEIEMGRVKEVGPEDRNSLRGTTHLWKEYDTVYYNHPNDSRDEFCVKSTDQILKWVMVINEEYDKKVRNYGLDTEFSDTTCGCI
;
A
#
# COMPACT_ATOMS: atom_id res chain seq x y z
N MET A 1 -18.94 11.32 -5.23
CA MET A 1 -19.14 9.99 -5.86
C MET A 1 -18.27 9.02 -5.07
N VAL A 2 -18.85 7.98 -4.49
CA VAL A 2 -18.13 7.04 -3.60
C VAL A 2 -17.34 6.04 -4.45
N SER A 3 -16.07 5.84 -4.12
CA SER A 3 -15.19 4.89 -4.83
C SER A 3 -15.72 3.45 -4.74
N LYS A 4 -15.74 2.72 -5.86
CA LYS A 4 -16.20 1.32 -5.95
C LYS A 4 -15.17 0.28 -5.48
N LYS A 5 -13.99 0.73 -5.03
CA LYS A 5 -12.90 -0.17 -4.63
C LYS A 5 -13.31 -0.96 -3.40
N HIS A 6 -12.83 -2.19 -3.31
CA HIS A 6 -12.96 -2.96 -2.06
C HIS A 6 -12.01 -2.33 -1.03
N LYS A 7 -12.59 -1.83 0.06
CA LYS A 7 -11.93 -1.16 1.17
C LYS A 7 -12.19 -1.99 2.42
N ARG A 8 -11.16 -2.31 3.21
CA ARG A 8 -11.36 -3.03 4.47
C ARG A 8 -10.50 -2.43 5.57
N TYR A 9 -11.00 -2.48 6.79
CA TYR A 9 -10.25 -2.12 7.99
C TYR A 9 -10.00 -3.38 8.85
N ILE A 10 -8.80 -3.50 9.38
CA ILE A 10 -8.38 -4.55 10.31
C ILE A 10 -7.98 -3.89 11.64
N PRO A 11 -8.54 -4.34 12.78
CA PRO A 11 -8.12 -3.90 14.10
C PRO A 11 -6.62 -4.10 14.36
N TYR A 12 -5.98 -3.14 15.03
CA TYR A 12 -4.52 -3.15 15.23
C TYR A 12 -3.99 -4.42 15.89
N HIS A 13 -4.73 -4.92 16.87
CA HIS A 13 -4.38 -6.10 17.65
C HIS A 13 -4.45 -7.42 16.85
N LEU A 14 -4.80 -7.37 15.56
CA LEU A 14 -4.71 -8.51 14.65
C LEU A 14 -3.44 -8.49 13.79
N MET A 15 -2.63 -7.43 13.85
CA MET A 15 -1.46 -7.24 13.00
C MET A 15 -0.19 -7.82 13.63
N GLY A 16 0.42 -8.82 12.99
CA GLY A 16 1.78 -9.27 13.27
C GLY A 16 2.00 -9.71 14.73
N ASP A 17 2.96 -9.08 15.40
CA ASP A 17 3.31 -9.37 16.80
C ASP A 17 2.29 -8.84 17.81
N ASN A 18 1.35 -7.99 17.38
CA ASN A 18 0.31 -7.43 18.25
C ASN A 18 -0.87 -8.39 18.46
N ARG A 19 -0.82 -9.57 17.84
CA ARG A 19 -1.84 -10.61 17.97
C ARG A 19 -1.91 -11.12 19.40
N THR A 20 -3.13 -11.14 19.94
CA THR A 20 -3.39 -11.74 21.26
C THR A 20 -3.61 -13.24 21.13
N MET A 21 -3.33 -14.00 22.20
CA MET A 21 -3.45 -15.47 22.25
C MET A 21 -4.84 -16.06 21.94
N ARG A 22 -5.84 -15.22 21.62
CA ARG A 22 -7.25 -15.62 21.42
C ARG A 22 -7.74 -15.52 19.97
N LEU A 23 -7.05 -14.79 19.09
CA LEU A 23 -7.45 -14.62 17.68
C LEU A 23 -6.23 -14.70 16.76
N GLY A 24 -6.25 -15.64 15.81
CA GLY A 24 -5.26 -15.67 14.73
C GLY A 24 -3.82 -16.03 15.14
N ASP A 25 -3.62 -16.66 16.29
CA ASP A 25 -2.30 -16.92 16.90
C ASP A 25 -1.48 -18.02 16.21
N LYS A 26 -2.04 -18.65 15.16
CA LYS A 26 -1.24 -19.54 14.32
C LYS A 26 -0.31 -18.69 13.47
N PRO A 27 1.01 -18.95 13.45
CA PRO A 27 1.88 -18.33 12.47
C PRO A 27 1.41 -18.72 11.06
N CYS A 28 1.75 -17.90 10.05
CA CYS A 28 1.55 -18.35 8.68
C CYS A 28 2.28 -19.68 8.49
N PRO A 29 1.62 -20.74 7.99
CA PRO A 29 2.23 -22.06 7.84
C PRO A 29 3.44 -22.06 6.90
N ASN A 30 3.58 -21.03 6.06
CA ASN A 30 4.70 -20.83 5.14
C ASN A 30 5.36 -19.46 5.39
N SER A 31 5.98 -19.26 6.55
CA SER A 31 6.61 -17.99 6.93
C SER A 31 7.75 -17.54 5.99
N PHE A 32 8.38 -18.46 5.26
CA PHE A 32 9.52 -18.17 4.38
C PHE A 32 9.16 -17.93 2.91
N GLN A 33 8.09 -18.54 2.39
CA GLN A 33 7.65 -18.42 0.99
C GLN A 33 6.12 -18.46 0.89
N CYS A 34 5.47 -17.51 1.56
CA CYS A 34 4.01 -17.43 1.53
C CYS A 34 3.52 -16.91 0.17
N ARG A 35 2.87 -17.79 -0.61
CA ARG A 35 2.22 -17.43 -1.88
C ARG A 35 0.82 -16.84 -1.71
N ASN A 36 0.31 -16.76 -0.49
CA ASN A 36 -0.99 -16.13 -0.22
C ASN A 36 -0.86 -14.60 -0.37
N ARG A 37 -1.47 -14.07 -1.43
CA ARG A 37 -1.46 -12.64 -1.78
C ARG A 37 -2.72 -11.90 -1.32
N HIS A 38 -3.58 -12.52 -0.52
CA HIS A 38 -4.72 -11.83 0.10
C HIS A 38 -4.22 -10.75 1.05
N LEU A 39 -4.74 -9.53 0.90
CA LEU A 39 -4.23 -8.34 1.60
C LEU A 39 -4.33 -8.46 3.13
N GLU A 40 -5.44 -9.03 3.62
CA GLU A 40 -5.63 -9.29 5.05
C GLU A 40 -4.60 -10.30 5.57
N HIS A 41 -4.34 -11.35 4.81
CA HIS A 41 -3.33 -12.34 5.16
C HIS A 41 -1.95 -11.70 5.27
N ILE A 42 -1.58 -10.85 4.30
CA ILE A 42 -0.31 -10.13 4.30
C ILE A 42 -0.19 -9.23 5.55
N LEU A 43 -1.21 -8.42 5.87
CA LEU A 43 -1.19 -7.53 7.04
C LEU A 43 -1.17 -8.30 8.37
N ILE A 44 -1.97 -9.36 8.50
CA ILE A 44 -2.09 -10.14 9.73
C ILE A 44 -0.81 -10.93 10.01
N PHE A 45 -0.28 -11.63 9.00
CA PHE A 45 0.78 -12.62 9.23
C PHE A 45 2.18 -12.18 8.78
N HIS A 46 2.26 -11.23 7.85
CA HIS A 46 3.53 -10.84 7.23
C HIS A 46 3.82 -9.35 7.36
N SER A 47 3.14 -8.65 8.27
CA SER A 47 3.30 -7.20 8.39
C SER A 47 4.74 -6.74 8.62
N LYS A 48 5.49 -7.45 9.45
CA LYS A 48 6.92 -7.16 9.72
C LYS A 48 7.89 -8.13 9.06
N ALA A 49 7.36 -9.21 8.47
CA ALA A 49 8.13 -10.36 8.03
C ALA A 49 7.84 -10.74 6.57
N PHE A 50 7.16 -9.88 5.81
CA PHE A 50 7.11 -9.99 4.35
C PHE A 50 8.48 -9.62 3.79
N LYS A 51 9.45 -10.49 4.07
CA LYS A 51 10.75 -10.56 3.41
C LYS A 51 10.50 -10.63 1.93
N PRO A 52 11.27 -9.83 1.20
CA PRO A 52 10.69 -8.83 0.34
C PRO A 52 9.80 -9.49 -0.68
N GLN A 53 8.65 -8.86 -0.94
CA GLN A 53 8.03 -9.05 -2.24
C GLN A 53 9.13 -9.07 -3.29
N GLU A 54 9.18 -10.13 -4.09
CA GLU A 54 10.11 -10.14 -5.22
C GLU A 54 9.92 -8.84 -6.02
N ARG A 55 11.02 -8.34 -6.59
CA ARG A 55 10.92 -7.09 -7.33
C ARG A 55 9.92 -7.26 -8.46
N TYR A 56 9.33 -6.16 -8.86
CA TYR A 56 8.34 -6.21 -9.92
C TYR A 56 8.87 -6.87 -11.21
N CYS A 57 10.13 -6.62 -11.56
CA CYS A 57 10.81 -7.25 -12.70
C CYS A 57 10.94 -8.78 -12.59
N ASP A 58 11.02 -9.30 -11.37
CA ASP A 58 11.09 -10.75 -11.10
C ASP A 58 9.68 -11.36 -11.17
N VAL A 59 8.67 -10.68 -10.62
CA VAL A 59 7.27 -11.14 -10.57
C VAL A 59 6.59 -11.16 -11.95
N GLN A 60 6.96 -10.24 -12.84
CA GLN A 60 6.42 -10.19 -14.20
C GLN A 60 6.67 -11.47 -15.01
N GLN A 61 7.75 -12.18 -14.71
CA GLN A 61 8.14 -13.39 -15.47
C GLN A 61 7.24 -14.60 -15.16
N GLU A 62 6.55 -14.58 -14.02
CA GLU A 62 5.75 -15.72 -13.52
C GLU A 62 4.23 -15.53 -13.67
N SER A 63 3.77 -14.29 -13.86
CA SER A 63 2.36 -13.94 -13.76
C SER A 63 1.64 -14.10 -15.11
N SER A 64 0.66 -15.01 -15.16
CA SER A 64 -0.18 -15.38 -16.31
C SER A 64 -1.11 -14.26 -16.82
N GLY A 65 -0.54 -13.13 -17.26
CA GLY A 65 -1.22 -12.06 -17.98
C GLY A 65 -1.90 -10.98 -17.13
N LYS A 66 -1.93 -11.11 -15.80
CA LYS A 66 -2.45 -10.07 -14.89
C LYS A 66 -1.31 -9.30 -14.26
N ASN A 67 -1.25 -8.00 -14.55
CA ASN A 67 -0.17 -7.15 -14.12
C ASN A 67 -0.41 -6.56 -12.71
N LEU A 68 -0.56 -7.44 -11.72
CA LEU A 68 -0.93 -7.08 -10.36
C LEU A 68 0.27 -7.11 -9.42
N TYR A 69 0.36 -6.13 -8.54
CA TYR A 69 1.42 -6.03 -7.55
C TYR A 69 0.84 -5.53 -6.22
N ILE A 70 1.49 -5.86 -5.11
CA ILE A 70 1.05 -5.40 -3.79
C ILE A 70 1.93 -4.22 -3.38
N GLY A 71 1.28 -3.13 -2.96
CA GLY A 71 1.93 -1.91 -2.48
C GLY A 71 1.59 -1.61 -1.04
N PHE A 72 2.54 -1.02 -0.32
CA PHE A 72 2.36 -0.57 1.05
C PHE A 72 2.42 0.95 1.13
N HIS A 73 1.46 1.56 1.81
CA HIS A 73 1.39 2.99 2.00
C HIS A 73 1.22 3.30 3.49
N ARG A 74 1.99 4.25 4.00
CA ARG A 74 1.89 4.73 5.38
C ARG A 74 1.49 6.19 5.39
N THR A 75 0.57 6.52 6.28
CA THR A 75 0.00 7.86 6.38
C THR A 75 -0.46 8.12 7.82
N THR A 76 -0.94 9.33 8.11
CA THR A 76 -1.55 9.62 9.42
C THR A 76 -2.95 9.00 9.51
N PRO A 77 -3.46 8.70 10.71
CA PRO A 77 -4.83 8.21 10.90
C PRO A 77 -5.89 9.09 10.23
N GLU A 78 -5.77 10.42 10.33
CA GLU A 78 -6.72 11.36 9.71
C GLU A 78 -6.72 11.26 8.18
N ALA A 79 -5.54 11.11 7.58
CA ALA A 79 -5.41 10.93 6.14
C ALA A 79 -5.93 9.54 5.70
N ALA A 80 -5.68 8.49 6.48
CA ALA A 80 -6.23 7.15 6.22
C ALA A 80 -7.77 7.16 6.25
N VAL A 81 -8.38 7.84 7.22
CA VAL A 81 -9.84 8.02 7.31
C VAL A 81 -10.35 8.81 6.11
N THR A 82 -9.64 9.85 5.69
CA THR A 82 -9.98 10.60 4.47
C THR A 82 -9.96 9.71 3.22
N ILE A 83 -8.96 8.84 3.09
CA ILE A 83 -8.85 7.85 2.00
C ILE A 83 -10.02 6.83 2.06
N ALA A 84 -10.40 6.40 3.27
CA ALA A 84 -11.53 5.50 3.48
C ALA A 84 -12.85 6.11 2.97
N HIS A 85 -13.12 7.36 3.33
CA HIS A 85 -14.36 8.05 2.93
C HIS A 85 -14.38 8.53 1.47
N SER A 86 -13.22 8.81 0.89
CA SER A 86 -13.11 9.29 -0.49
C SER A 86 -12.33 8.29 -1.36
N ASP A 87 -11.05 8.54 -1.57
CA ASP A 87 -10.07 7.67 -2.21
C ASP A 87 -8.67 8.22 -1.92
N PHE A 88 -7.62 7.57 -2.43
CA PHE A 88 -6.29 8.16 -2.48
C PHE A 88 -6.30 9.48 -3.25
N ALA A 89 -5.47 10.43 -2.82
CA ALA A 89 -5.22 11.66 -3.55
C ALA A 89 -3.89 11.56 -4.30
N ILE A 90 -3.87 12.08 -5.53
CA ILE A 90 -2.62 12.21 -6.31
C ILE A 90 -1.79 13.33 -5.70
N SER A 91 -0.47 13.12 -5.56
CA SER A 91 0.43 14.12 -5.02
C SER A 91 0.43 15.42 -5.84
N THR A 92 0.07 16.54 -5.20
CA THR A 92 0.04 17.88 -5.82
C THR A 92 1.32 18.69 -5.62
N LYS A 93 2.28 18.21 -4.80
CA LYS A 93 3.54 18.91 -4.52
C LYS A 93 4.61 18.58 -5.55
N TYR A 94 4.68 19.41 -6.60
CA TYR A 94 5.54 19.27 -7.77
C TYR A 94 7.04 19.16 -7.45
N GLU A 95 7.53 19.93 -6.47
CA GLU A 95 8.98 20.07 -6.24
C GLU A 95 9.58 18.99 -5.32
N SER A 96 8.76 18.23 -4.59
CA SER A 96 9.23 17.27 -3.58
C SER A 96 9.08 15.80 -3.98
N THR A 97 8.56 15.51 -5.18
CA THR A 97 8.24 14.15 -5.61
C THR A 97 9.37 13.53 -6.43
N MET A 98 9.87 12.39 -5.96
CA MET A 98 11.06 11.72 -6.51
C MET A 98 10.79 10.97 -7.83
N LEU A 99 9.59 10.42 -7.99
CA LEU A 99 9.18 9.57 -9.13
C LEU A 99 8.06 10.23 -9.96
N GLY A 100 7.89 11.54 -9.83
CA GLY A 100 6.82 12.29 -10.48
C GLY A 100 5.48 12.24 -9.72
N HIS A 101 4.42 12.65 -10.40
CA HIS A 101 3.08 12.79 -9.80
C HIS A 101 2.33 11.47 -9.70
N GLY A 102 1.82 11.15 -8.51
CA GLY A 102 0.99 9.95 -8.36
C GLY A 102 0.73 9.59 -6.92
N VAL A 103 0.37 8.32 -6.73
CA VAL A 103 0.24 7.69 -5.41
C VAL A 103 1.46 6.81 -5.18
N TYR A 104 2.17 7.07 -4.08
CA TYR A 104 3.42 6.38 -3.75
C TYR A 104 3.16 5.17 -2.88
N PHE A 105 3.81 4.07 -3.22
CA PHE A 105 3.81 2.83 -2.47
C PHE A 105 5.25 2.35 -2.28
N ALA A 106 5.48 1.66 -1.18
CA ALA A 106 6.69 0.91 -0.91
C ALA A 106 6.47 -0.58 -1.20
N ARG A 107 7.56 -1.29 -1.41
CA ARG A 107 7.56 -2.76 -1.58
C ARG A 107 7.33 -3.52 -0.28
N SER A 108 7.64 -2.92 0.86
CA SER A 108 7.47 -3.51 2.19
C SER A 108 6.94 -2.48 3.19
N MET A 109 6.41 -2.94 4.33
CA MET A 109 6.02 -2.04 5.42
C MET A 109 7.21 -1.53 6.23
N GLU A 110 8.29 -2.29 6.35
CA GLU A 110 9.50 -1.87 7.07
C GLU A 110 10.09 -0.57 6.48
N GLU A 111 10.02 -0.38 5.17
CA GLU A 111 10.47 0.87 4.52
C GLU A 111 9.56 2.07 4.72
N THR A 112 8.37 1.83 5.23
CA THR A 112 7.53 2.92 5.67
C THR A 112 7.92 3.37 7.07
N GLU A 113 8.73 2.58 7.81
CA GLU A 113 9.30 2.93 9.12
C GLU A 113 10.37 4.02 8.97
N GLY A 114 10.21 5.15 9.65
CA GLY A 114 11.16 6.28 9.60
C GLY A 114 10.89 7.36 8.54
N LYS A 115 9.85 7.21 7.70
CA LYS A 115 9.33 8.33 6.87
C LYS A 115 8.63 9.34 7.78
N ALA A 116 9.40 10.33 8.24
CA ALA A 116 8.99 11.32 9.23
C ALA A 116 7.66 12.02 8.89
N ASN A 117 6.82 12.18 9.92
CA ASN A 117 5.54 12.91 9.96
C ASN A 117 4.26 12.18 9.51
N ALA A 118 4.33 10.91 9.14
CA ALA A 118 3.18 10.11 8.71
C ALA A 118 3.15 8.76 9.45
N ASP A 119 2.86 8.81 10.77
CA ASP A 119 2.75 7.62 11.61
C ASP A 119 1.29 7.40 12.05
N GLY A 120 0.92 6.14 12.26
CA GLY A 120 -0.34 5.75 12.88
C GLY A 120 -1.30 4.98 11.96
N ALA A 121 -1.07 4.92 10.65
CA ALA A 121 -1.89 4.10 9.75
C ALA A 121 -1.08 3.44 8.62
N TYR A 122 -1.42 2.19 8.33
CA TYR A 122 -0.82 1.35 7.29
C TYR A 122 -1.91 0.90 6.32
N ILE A 123 -1.62 0.96 5.02
CA ILE A 123 -2.50 0.49 3.95
C ILE A 123 -1.72 -0.51 3.09
N CYS A 124 -2.27 -1.69 2.89
CA CYS A 124 -1.81 -2.69 1.94
C CYS A 124 -2.79 -2.72 0.76
N ALA A 125 -2.29 -2.54 -0.46
CA ALA A 125 -3.11 -2.36 -1.64
C ALA A 125 -2.72 -3.34 -2.76
N GLU A 126 -3.71 -3.81 -3.51
CA GLU A 126 -3.50 -4.50 -4.78
C GLU A 126 -3.58 -3.48 -5.92
N ILE A 127 -2.54 -3.46 -6.73
CA ILE A 127 -2.27 -2.43 -7.73
C ILE A 127 -2.17 -3.07 -9.11
N GLU A 128 -2.90 -2.51 -10.07
CA GLU A 128 -2.70 -2.77 -11.50
C GLU A 128 -1.56 -1.87 -12.02
N MET A 129 -0.42 -2.49 -12.31
CA MET A 129 0.82 -1.77 -12.59
C MET A 129 0.88 -1.19 -14.02
N GLY A 130 0.07 -1.68 -14.95
CA GLY A 130 0.02 -1.19 -16.33
C GLY A 130 1.39 -1.21 -17.04
N ARG A 131 1.72 -0.20 -17.83
CA ARG A 131 3.06 -0.09 -18.41
C ARG A 131 4.01 0.50 -17.37
N VAL A 132 5.04 -0.25 -17.00
CA VAL A 132 5.98 0.15 -15.96
C VAL A 132 7.28 0.68 -16.55
N LYS A 133 7.70 1.87 -16.08
CA LYS A 133 9.04 2.39 -16.28
C LYS A 133 9.88 2.08 -15.06
N GLU A 134 10.82 1.17 -15.21
CA GLU A 134 11.84 0.92 -14.19
C GLU A 134 12.97 1.93 -14.27
N VAL A 135 13.42 2.39 -13.11
CA VAL A 135 14.45 3.43 -12.97
C VAL A 135 15.39 3.12 -11.79
N GLY A 136 16.64 3.54 -11.92
CA GLY A 136 17.70 3.34 -10.93
C GLY A 136 18.18 4.64 -10.29
N PRO A 137 19.16 4.57 -9.36
CA PRO A 137 19.76 5.74 -8.71
C PRO A 137 20.23 6.83 -9.66
N GLU A 138 20.76 6.42 -10.82
CA GLU A 138 21.24 7.27 -11.90
C GLU A 138 20.14 8.12 -12.54
N ASP A 139 18.89 7.64 -12.53
CA ASP A 139 17.75 8.34 -13.10
C ASP A 139 17.09 9.32 -12.11
N ARG A 140 17.41 9.23 -10.81
CA ARG A 140 16.67 9.94 -9.75
C ARG A 140 16.57 11.46 -9.98
N ASN A 141 17.63 12.07 -10.51
CA ASN A 141 17.67 13.51 -10.77
C ASN A 141 16.83 13.90 -12.01
N SER A 142 16.72 13.02 -13.01
CA SER A 142 15.98 13.29 -14.24
C SER A 142 14.47 13.08 -14.08
N LEU A 143 14.03 12.39 -13.03
CA LEU A 143 12.63 12.04 -12.78
C LEU A 143 11.86 13.05 -11.91
N ARG A 144 12.57 13.85 -11.12
CA ARG A 144 11.97 14.76 -10.15
C ARG A 144 11.02 15.76 -10.82
N GLY A 145 9.76 15.79 -10.37
CA GLY A 145 8.74 16.71 -10.89
C GLY A 145 8.32 16.45 -12.35
N THR A 146 8.67 15.30 -12.92
CA THR A 146 8.35 15.00 -14.32
C THR A 146 6.94 14.43 -14.49
N THR A 147 6.26 14.86 -15.55
CA THR A 147 4.95 14.32 -15.98
C THR A 147 5.02 13.66 -17.36
N HIS A 148 6.13 13.80 -18.08
CA HIS A 148 6.25 13.33 -19.47
C HIS A 148 6.21 11.81 -19.57
N LEU A 149 6.70 11.10 -18.54
CA LEU A 149 6.64 9.64 -18.47
C LEU A 149 5.20 9.11 -18.48
N TRP A 150 4.24 9.89 -17.97
CA TRP A 150 2.83 9.50 -17.93
C TRP A 150 2.15 9.42 -19.31
N LYS A 151 2.83 9.84 -20.38
CA LYS A 151 2.35 9.60 -21.75
C LYS A 151 2.53 8.14 -22.18
N GLU A 152 3.59 7.51 -21.70
CA GLU A 152 4.03 6.19 -22.15
C GLU A 152 3.86 5.10 -21.08
N TYR A 153 3.88 5.50 -19.81
CA TYR A 153 3.87 4.61 -18.68
C TYR A 153 2.72 4.95 -17.71
N ASP A 154 2.26 3.93 -17.01
CA ASP A 154 1.19 4.01 -16.01
C ASP A 154 1.78 3.94 -14.58
N THR A 155 2.97 3.34 -14.43
CA THR A 155 3.71 3.28 -13.15
C THR A 155 5.20 3.54 -13.36
N VAL A 156 5.83 4.24 -12.42
CA VAL A 156 7.28 4.35 -12.32
C VAL A 156 7.75 3.55 -11.11
N TYR A 157 8.63 2.58 -11.32
CA TYR A 157 9.18 1.71 -10.28
C TYR A 157 10.66 2.00 -10.08
N TYR A 158 11.04 2.36 -8.86
CA TYR A 158 12.41 2.67 -8.50
C TYR A 158 13.09 1.49 -7.82
N ASN A 159 14.09 0.94 -8.50
CA ASN A 159 14.94 -0.12 -8.00
C ASN A 159 16.04 0.50 -7.13
N HIS A 160 15.85 0.50 -5.81
CA HIS A 160 16.81 1.07 -4.89
C HIS A 160 18.02 0.11 -4.69
N PRO A 161 19.27 0.59 -4.48
CA PRO A 161 20.44 -0.30 -4.30
C PRO A 161 20.32 -1.25 -3.12
N ASN A 162 19.77 -0.76 -2.01
CA ASN A 162 19.20 -1.61 -0.97
C ASN A 162 17.78 -1.99 -1.41
N ASP A 163 17.58 -3.27 -1.70
CA ASP A 163 16.35 -3.78 -2.27
C ASP A 163 15.15 -3.59 -1.33
N SER A 164 15.37 -3.59 -0.02
CA SER A 164 14.31 -3.36 0.95
C SER A 164 13.56 -2.06 0.61
N ARG A 165 14.26 -1.03 0.13
CA ARG A 165 13.83 0.37 -0.11
C ARG A 165 13.20 0.68 -1.46
N ASP A 166 12.77 -0.33 -2.20
CA ASP A 166 12.09 -0.08 -3.47
C ASP A 166 10.77 0.71 -3.25
N GLU A 167 10.55 1.69 -4.12
CA GLU A 167 9.36 2.52 -4.14
C GLU A 167 8.78 2.56 -5.55
N PHE A 168 7.47 2.75 -5.65
CA PHE A 168 6.82 2.96 -6.92
C PHE A 168 5.70 3.98 -6.82
N CYS A 169 5.46 4.66 -7.94
CA CYS A 169 4.48 5.71 -8.08
C CYS A 169 3.50 5.34 -9.18
N VAL A 170 2.22 5.26 -8.86
CA VAL A 170 1.15 5.01 -9.84
C VAL A 170 0.50 6.31 -10.27
N LYS A 171 0.26 6.46 -11.57
CA LYS A 171 -0.27 7.67 -12.19
C LYS A 171 -1.71 7.98 -11.76
N SER A 172 -2.54 6.95 -11.66
CA SER A 172 -3.96 7.08 -11.35
C SER A 172 -4.34 6.30 -10.11
N THR A 173 -5.29 6.83 -9.36
CA THR A 173 -5.91 6.10 -8.26
C THR A 173 -6.69 4.89 -8.79
N ASP A 174 -7.17 4.90 -10.03
CA ASP A 174 -7.89 3.77 -10.65
C ASP A 174 -7.06 2.48 -10.71
N GLN A 175 -5.73 2.60 -10.68
CA GLN A 175 -4.82 1.46 -10.61
C GLN A 175 -4.88 0.74 -9.26
N ILE A 176 -5.45 1.37 -8.23
CA ILE A 176 -5.63 0.78 -6.89
C ILE A 176 -6.94 0.01 -6.91
N LEU A 177 -6.90 -1.32 -7.02
CA LEU A 177 -8.10 -2.14 -7.21
C LEU A 177 -8.81 -2.40 -5.88
N LYS A 178 -8.04 -2.74 -4.86
CA LYS A 178 -8.51 -3.00 -3.50
C LYS A 178 -7.44 -2.66 -2.48
N TRP A 179 -7.85 -2.33 -1.27
CA TRP A 179 -6.91 -2.10 -0.18
C TRP A 179 -7.49 -2.48 1.18
N VAL A 180 -6.59 -2.79 2.10
CA VAL A 180 -6.88 -3.06 3.50
C VAL A 180 -6.03 -2.12 4.35
N MET A 181 -6.61 -1.53 5.39
CA MET A 181 -5.91 -0.62 6.30
C MET A 181 -5.92 -1.10 7.74
N VAL A 182 -4.89 -0.70 8.47
CA VAL A 182 -4.76 -0.85 9.92
C VAL A 182 -4.38 0.50 10.49
N ILE A 183 -4.99 0.89 11.61
CA ILE A 183 -4.67 2.11 12.36
C ILE A 183 -4.06 1.68 13.70
N ASN A 184 -3.04 2.36 14.20
CA ASN A 184 -2.34 2.03 15.45
C ASN A 184 -3.30 2.09 16.66
N GLU A 185 -3.14 1.18 17.65
CA GLU A 185 -3.99 1.04 18.84
C GLU A 185 -4.32 2.36 19.56
N GLU A 186 -3.34 3.26 19.70
CA GLU A 186 -3.54 4.54 20.38
C GLU A 186 -4.61 5.41 19.67
N TYR A 187 -4.75 5.22 18.37
CA TYR A 187 -5.76 5.86 17.51
C TYR A 187 -6.97 4.95 17.28
N ASP A 188 -6.79 3.64 17.41
CA ASP A 188 -7.81 2.60 17.22
C ASP A 188 -8.99 2.76 18.20
N LYS A 189 -8.71 3.26 19.42
CA LYS A 189 -9.74 3.64 20.40
C LYS A 189 -10.72 4.72 19.89
N LYS A 190 -10.37 5.44 18.82
CA LYS A 190 -11.21 6.44 18.13
C LYS A 190 -11.81 5.91 16.82
N VAL A 191 -11.65 4.64 16.45
CA VAL A 191 -12.21 4.04 15.21
C VAL A 191 -13.72 4.24 15.09
N ARG A 192 -14.46 4.17 16.20
CA ARG A 192 -15.88 4.59 16.25
C ARG A 192 -16.08 6.06 15.90
N ASN A 193 -15.25 6.95 16.43
CA ASN A 193 -15.30 8.38 16.12
C ASN A 193 -14.92 8.68 14.66
N TYR A 194 -14.15 7.80 14.03
CA TYR A 194 -13.78 7.89 12.61
C TYR A 194 -14.80 7.23 11.67
N GLY A 195 -15.87 6.62 12.22
CA GLY A 195 -16.91 5.93 11.44
C GLY A 195 -16.40 4.66 10.75
N LEU A 196 -15.40 4.00 11.34
CA LEU A 196 -14.76 2.77 10.84
C LEU A 196 -15.23 1.52 11.62
N ASP A 197 -16.24 1.65 12.48
CA ASP A 197 -16.74 0.62 13.40
C ASP A 197 -17.80 -0.30 12.79
N THR A 198 -18.19 -0.04 11.54
CA THR A 198 -18.81 -1.05 10.69
C THR A 198 -17.72 -1.69 9.84
N GLU A 199 -17.64 -3.01 9.86
CA GLU A 199 -16.81 -3.73 8.90
C GLU A 199 -17.27 -3.27 7.50
N PHE A 200 -16.35 -2.76 6.67
CA PHE A 200 -16.60 -2.55 5.25
C PHE A 200 -16.70 -3.94 4.58
N SER A 201 -17.74 -4.68 4.93
CA SER A 201 -18.01 -6.03 4.44
C SER A 201 -18.58 -5.92 3.03
N ASP A 202 -17.73 -5.85 2.00
CA ASP A 202 -18.15 -5.74 0.59
C ASP A 202 -19.19 -4.64 0.29
N THR A 203 -19.38 -3.71 1.23
CA THR A 203 -20.41 -2.70 1.20
C THR A 203 -19.84 -1.50 0.51
N THR A 204 -20.34 -1.25 -0.71
CA THR A 204 -20.47 0.10 -1.25
C THR A 204 -20.74 1.05 -0.10
N CYS A 205 -19.85 2.02 0.14
CA CYS A 205 -20.03 3.08 1.15
C CYS A 205 -21.35 3.81 0.83
N GLY A 206 -22.44 3.30 1.38
CA GLY A 206 -23.74 3.94 1.36
C GLY A 206 -23.71 5.00 2.43
N CYS A 207 -23.42 6.24 2.04
CA CYS A 207 -23.80 7.37 2.86
C CYS A 207 -25.33 7.34 3.01
N ILE A 208 -25.81 7.47 4.25
CA ILE A 208 -27.16 7.99 4.53
C ILE A 208 -27.10 9.51 4.36
#